data_AF-A0A0Q7FQ84-F1
#
_entry.id   AF-A0A0Q7FQ84-F1
#
_cell.length_a   1.000
_cell.length_b   1.000
_cell.length_c   1.000
_cell.angle_alpha   90.00
_cell.angle_beta   90.00
_cell.angle_gamma   90.00
#
_symmetry.space_group_name_H-M   'P 1'
#
loop_
_entity.id
_entity.type
_entity.pdbx_description
1 polymer ?
#
loop_
_entity_poly.entity_id
_entity_poly.type
_entity_poly.pdbx_seq_one_letter_code
_entity_poly.pdbx_strand_id
1 'polypeptide(L)'
;MKTLLELYTDLDEEIWDYYKSVDPHTNLNNPFSAGNNLIDHKNFIKNYFGCSGKREILNDFKQYFPNDNERSIHTNSVFFFGILLRENTILKKKLFNDARSQRDYPLFPFIWFLSILFHDHAMGIEDNSKDYLNQIKSIQDVYKVFDIKYKLFELKNIASNQFSELISNYFHHRRYSSKKIDHGILAGIYFYDRLVKIRKKKAKVADSELNWNVSLEKHYCLAATAIACHNIWTVAKMSSYEADYIKFELHDLIVPDFKEISINNFPLLFLFGLVDSIDPIKIYTREGHKPDEILNKIQIEFSENSFTLKNKIDSNLNFQTIVRAASGLCGWLAVNITHSPSNELLIEFKIT
;
A
#
# COMPACT_ATOMS: atom_id res chain seq x y z
N MET A 1 20.28 -10.40 15.04
CA MET A 1 19.12 -9.86 14.31
C MET A 1 18.44 -8.81 15.17
N LYS A 2 18.16 -7.64 14.60
CA LYS A 2 17.35 -6.60 15.27
C LYS A 2 15.86 -6.94 15.13
N THR A 3 15.06 -6.46 16.08
CA THR A 3 13.60 -6.49 15.99
C THR A 3 13.09 -5.47 14.97
N LEU A 4 11.87 -5.65 14.47
CA LEU A 4 11.24 -4.65 13.61
C LEU A 4 11.07 -3.32 14.35
N LEU A 5 10.75 -3.34 15.65
CA LEU A 5 10.62 -2.11 16.45
C LEU A 5 11.93 -1.33 16.53
N GLU A 6 13.05 -2.02 16.81
CA GLU A 6 14.38 -1.40 16.82
C GLU A 6 14.71 -0.80 15.45
N LEU A 7 14.45 -1.53 14.36
CA LEU A 7 14.72 -1.03 13.01
C LEU A 7 13.83 0.13 12.58
N TYR A 8 12.55 0.14 12.96
CA TYR A 8 11.66 1.27 12.69
C TYR A 8 12.09 2.51 13.47
N THR A 9 12.48 2.33 14.74
CA THR A 9 12.90 3.43 15.62
C THR A 9 14.23 4.03 15.18
N ASP A 10 15.19 3.18 14.80
CA ASP A 10 16.55 3.57 14.39
C ASP A 10 16.63 4.05 12.93
N LEU A 11 15.53 4.02 12.17
CA LEU A 11 15.55 4.35 10.74
C LEU A 11 15.84 5.84 10.55
N ASP A 12 16.92 6.11 9.80
CA ASP A 12 17.37 7.47 9.49
C ASP A 12 16.26 8.30 8.84
N GLU A 13 16.00 9.48 9.42
CA GLU A 13 15.00 10.44 8.98
C GLU A 13 15.21 10.87 7.52
N GLU A 14 16.46 10.97 7.05
CA GLU A 14 16.77 11.35 5.67
C GLU A 14 16.26 10.33 4.64
N ILE A 15 16.02 9.09 5.05
CA ILE A 15 15.55 8.01 4.18
C ILE A 15 14.02 8.07 4.01
N TRP A 16 13.29 8.33 5.09
CA TRP A 16 11.83 8.20 5.11
C TRP A 16 11.08 9.54 5.07
N ASP A 17 11.69 10.65 5.53
CA ASP A 17 11.10 11.97 5.45
C ASP A 17 11.50 12.68 4.16
N TYR A 18 10.63 12.60 3.16
CA TYR A 18 10.77 13.33 1.90
C TYR A 18 10.96 14.85 2.12
N TYR A 19 10.28 15.42 3.13
CA TYR A 19 10.24 16.86 3.36
C TYR A 19 11.44 17.38 4.13
N LYS A 20 12.23 16.52 4.79
CA LYS A 20 13.44 16.93 5.51
C LYS A 20 14.44 17.69 4.63
N SER A 21 14.61 17.22 3.40
CA SER A 21 15.47 17.87 2.39
C SER A 21 14.87 19.12 1.75
N VAL A 22 13.55 19.30 1.86
CA VAL A 22 12.78 20.37 1.19
C VAL A 22 12.56 21.55 2.12
N ASP A 23 12.29 21.29 3.40
CA ASP A 23 12.16 22.29 4.45
C ASP A 23 12.77 21.75 5.76
N PRO A 24 13.99 22.19 6.15
CA PRO A 24 14.63 21.77 7.39
C PRO A 24 13.85 22.10 8.66
N HIS A 25 12.85 22.98 8.58
CA HIS A 25 11.96 23.32 9.68
C HIS A 25 10.73 22.41 9.77
N THR A 26 10.46 21.60 8.73
CA THR A 26 9.52 20.49 8.89
C THR A 26 10.14 19.43 9.80
N ASN A 27 9.41 19.12 10.87
CA ASN A 27 9.79 18.09 11.83
C ASN A 27 8.67 17.05 11.87
N LEU A 28 8.81 16.01 11.05
CA LEU A 28 7.96 14.84 11.16
C LEU A 28 8.53 13.95 12.26
N ASN A 29 7.71 13.60 13.25
CA ASN A 29 8.15 12.68 14.29
C ASN A 29 7.92 11.26 13.82
N ASN A 30 8.93 10.40 13.95
CA ASN A 30 8.75 8.96 13.78
C ASN A 30 7.73 8.44 14.81
N PRO A 31 6.59 7.88 14.38
CA PRO A 31 5.51 7.49 15.29
C PRO A 31 5.90 6.29 16.18
N PHE A 32 6.93 5.51 15.79
CA PHE A 32 7.43 4.39 16.58
C PHE A 32 8.41 4.82 17.69
N SER A 33 9.03 5.99 17.58
CA SER A 33 9.98 6.50 18.59
C SER A 33 9.30 7.12 19.82
N ALA A 34 8.02 7.53 19.71
CA ALA A 34 7.27 8.24 20.76
C ALA A 34 6.32 7.31 21.55
N GLY A 35 6.77 6.09 21.85
CA GLY A 35 5.99 5.11 22.61
C GLY A 35 4.82 4.48 21.85
N ASN A 36 4.89 4.48 20.50
CA ASN A 36 4.00 3.74 19.59
C ASN A 36 2.49 3.93 19.90
N ASN A 37 2.10 5.15 20.26
CA ASN A 37 0.72 5.44 20.61
C ASN A 37 -0.08 5.88 19.39
N LEU A 38 -1.37 5.58 19.40
CA LEU A 38 -2.26 5.83 18.27
C LEU A 38 -2.31 7.30 17.82
N ILE A 39 -2.22 8.26 18.75
CA ILE A 39 -2.32 9.68 18.42
C ILE A 39 -1.15 10.09 17.53
N ASP A 40 0.05 9.61 17.84
CA ASP A 40 1.24 9.90 17.05
C ASP A 40 1.17 9.25 15.66
N HIS A 41 0.62 8.04 15.56
CA HIS A 41 0.39 7.41 14.27
C HIS A 41 -0.58 8.19 13.37
N LYS A 42 -1.69 8.68 13.92
CA LYS A 42 -2.65 9.52 13.20
C LYS A 42 -2.04 10.86 12.82
N ASN A 43 -1.28 11.47 13.74
CA ASN A 43 -0.61 12.74 13.51
C ASN A 43 0.47 12.62 12.44
N PHE A 44 1.23 11.52 12.41
CA PHE A 44 2.23 11.26 11.39
C PHE A 44 1.63 11.36 9.99
N ILE A 45 0.56 10.61 9.70
CA ILE A 45 -0.14 10.63 8.40
C ILE A 45 -0.63 12.05 8.07
N LYS A 46 -1.32 12.70 9.02
CA LYS A 46 -1.87 14.05 8.86
C LYS A 46 -0.80 15.11 8.62
N ASN A 47 0.35 14.98 9.27
CA ASN A 47 1.46 15.91 9.17
C ASN A 47 2.22 15.68 7.87
N TYR A 48 2.47 14.43 7.45
CA TYR A 48 3.10 14.11 6.18
C TYR A 48 2.28 14.67 4.99
N PHE A 49 0.97 14.41 4.96
CA PHE A 49 0.08 15.04 3.97
C PHE A 49 -0.02 16.56 4.15
N GLY A 50 0.16 17.06 5.37
CA GLY A 50 0.27 18.48 5.70
C GLY A 50 1.43 19.17 4.99
N CYS A 51 2.65 18.67 5.20
CA CYS A 51 3.87 19.18 4.56
C CYS A 51 3.75 19.12 3.02
N SER A 52 3.02 18.15 2.50
CA SER A 52 2.76 18.04 1.06
C SER A 52 1.72 19.02 0.50
N GLY A 53 1.04 19.80 1.35
CA GLY A 53 -0.07 20.67 0.96
C GLY A 53 -1.34 19.94 0.52
N LYS A 54 -1.45 18.63 0.83
CA LYS A 54 -2.54 17.73 0.37
C LYS A 54 -3.39 17.18 1.53
N ARG A 55 -3.29 17.77 2.72
CA ARG A 55 -4.04 17.37 3.93
C ARG A 55 -5.55 17.27 3.71
N GLU A 56 -6.12 18.10 2.81
CA GLU A 56 -7.56 18.12 2.57
C GLU A 56 -8.13 16.78 2.07
N ILE A 57 -7.33 15.94 1.41
CA ILE A 57 -7.77 14.61 0.94
C ILE A 57 -8.16 13.69 2.10
N LEU A 58 -7.52 13.84 3.26
CA LEU A 58 -7.78 12.99 4.42
C LEU A 58 -9.11 13.29 5.11
N ASN A 59 -9.80 14.38 4.74
CA ASN A 59 -11.03 14.79 5.40
C ASN A 59 -12.26 14.01 4.93
N ASP A 60 -12.25 13.55 3.68
CA ASP A 60 -13.47 13.13 2.99
C ASP A 60 -14.00 11.77 3.45
N PHE A 61 -13.16 10.99 4.13
CA PHE A 61 -13.55 9.71 4.72
C PHE A 61 -13.64 9.73 6.25
N LYS A 62 -13.38 10.88 6.91
CA LYS A 62 -13.29 10.99 8.39
C LYS A 62 -14.48 10.40 9.14
N GLN A 63 -15.68 10.53 8.60
CA GLN A 63 -16.91 10.03 9.21
C GLN A 63 -17.01 8.50 9.26
N TYR A 64 -16.19 7.79 8.48
CA TYR A 64 -16.19 6.32 8.40
C TYR A 64 -15.07 5.67 9.24
N PHE A 65 -14.30 6.45 10.00
CA PHE A 65 -13.22 5.98 10.88
C PHE A 65 -13.48 6.06 12.40
N PRO A 66 -14.71 5.90 12.93
CA PRO A 66 -14.95 6.14 14.35
C PRO A 66 -14.20 5.17 15.29
N ASN A 67 -13.84 3.97 14.83
CA ASN A 67 -13.19 2.92 15.65
C ASN A 67 -11.83 2.47 15.11
N ASP A 68 -11.18 3.28 14.27
CA ASP A 68 -10.00 2.89 13.52
C ASP A 68 -8.69 3.09 14.30
N ASN A 69 -8.59 2.43 15.45
CA ASN A 69 -7.49 2.65 16.37
C ASN A 69 -6.20 1.92 15.98
N GLU A 70 -6.25 0.99 15.03
CA GLU A 70 -5.08 0.16 14.68
C GLU A 70 -4.65 0.32 13.22
N ARG A 71 -5.49 0.81 12.29
CA ARG A 71 -5.05 0.98 10.90
C ARG A 71 -4.01 2.07 10.73
N SER A 72 -4.04 3.15 11.51
CA SER A 72 -2.95 4.15 11.43
C SER A 72 -1.61 3.53 11.87
N ILE A 73 -1.64 2.55 12.77
CA ILE A 73 -0.45 1.82 13.21
C ILE A 73 0.01 0.87 12.10
N HIS A 74 -0.90 0.07 11.56
CA HIS A 74 -0.66 -0.79 10.40
C HIS A 74 -0.13 -0.01 9.18
N THR A 75 -0.81 1.06 8.76
CA THR A 75 -0.40 1.91 7.63
C THR A 75 1.02 2.44 7.80
N ASN A 76 1.37 2.92 9.00
CA ASN A 76 2.73 3.37 9.26
C ASN A 76 3.71 2.18 9.32
N SER A 77 3.31 1.03 9.87
CA SER A 77 4.13 -0.19 9.86
C SER A 77 4.48 -0.61 8.44
N VAL A 78 3.49 -0.67 7.53
CA VAL A 78 3.68 -0.94 6.10
C VAL A 78 4.63 0.10 5.48
N PHE A 79 4.47 1.38 5.81
CA PHE A 79 5.32 2.45 5.30
C PHE A 79 6.78 2.25 5.68
N PHE A 80 7.07 2.03 6.97
CA PHE A 80 8.44 1.82 7.45
C PHE A 80 9.01 0.46 7.00
N PHE A 81 8.20 -0.61 6.99
CA PHE A 81 8.62 -1.92 6.52
C PHE A 81 9.06 -1.89 5.06
N GLY A 82 8.31 -1.22 4.18
CA GLY A 82 8.67 -1.16 2.78
C GLY A 82 9.93 -0.33 2.52
N ILE A 83 10.20 0.69 3.36
CA ILE A 83 11.46 1.43 3.29
C ILE A 83 12.62 0.53 3.71
N LEU A 84 12.50 -0.21 4.82
CA LEU A 84 13.54 -1.16 5.24
C LEU A 84 13.83 -2.19 4.14
N LEU A 85 12.80 -2.78 3.54
CA LEU A 85 12.98 -3.74 2.46
C LEU A 85 13.61 -3.11 1.22
N ARG A 86 13.22 -1.89 0.86
CA ARG A 86 13.89 -1.19 -0.24
C ARG A 86 15.37 -1.04 0.05
N GLU A 87 15.72 -0.42 1.18
CA GLU A 87 17.09 0.00 1.47
C GLU A 87 18.06 -1.17 1.67
N ASN A 88 17.57 -2.31 2.14
CA ASN A 88 18.41 -3.44 2.52
C ASN A 88 18.39 -4.60 1.50
N THR A 89 17.77 -4.42 0.33
CA THR A 89 17.69 -5.46 -0.72
C THR A 89 17.93 -4.89 -2.12
N ILE A 90 17.87 -5.76 -3.14
CA ILE A 90 17.95 -5.44 -4.56
C ILE A 90 16.92 -4.40 -5.01
N LEU A 91 15.83 -4.23 -4.23
CA LEU A 91 14.81 -3.23 -4.47
C LEU A 91 15.38 -1.81 -4.49
N LYS A 92 16.43 -1.48 -3.73
CA LYS A 92 17.08 -0.17 -3.83
C LYS A 92 17.52 0.16 -5.25
N LYS A 93 18.16 -0.82 -5.92
CA LYS A 93 18.68 -0.71 -7.29
C LYS A 93 17.57 -0.76 -8.35
N LYS A 94 16.42 -1.37 -8.05
CA LYS A 94 15.36 -1.65 -9.03
C LYS A 94 14.15 -0.73 -8.92
N LEU A 95 13.76 -0.38 -7.71
CA LEU A 95 12.62 0.49 -7.44
C LEU A 95 13.07 1.95 -7.43
N PHE A 96 12.88 2.58 -8.58
CA PHE A 96 13.27 3.94 -8.90
C PHE A 96 14.79 4.21 -8.82
N ASN A 97 15.69 3.29 -8.44
CA ASN A 97 17.17 3.47 -8.46
C ASN A 97 17.68 4.88 -8.07
N ASP A 98 17.22 5.39 -6.93
CA ASP A 98 17.48 6.76 -6.44
C ASP A 98 17.20 7.88 -7.47
N ALA A 99 16.35 7.57 -8.45
CA ALA A 99 15.96 8.47 -9.52
C ALA A 99 15.26 9.68 -8.95
N ARG A 100 15.58 10.79 -9.59
CA ARG A 100 14.98 12.07 -9.33
C ARG A 100 14.01 12.43 -10.45
N SER A 101 13.00 13.20 -10.10
CA SER A 101 12.10 13.75 -11.09
C SER A 101 12.84 14.74 -12.01
N GLN A 102 12.18 15.19 -13.08
CA GLN A 102 12.67 16.31 -13.89
C GLN A 102 12.85 17.63 -13.09
N ARG A 103 12.35 17.66 -11.85
CA ARG A 103 12.44 18.79 -10.92
C ARG A 103 13.30 18.45 -9.70
N ASP A 104 14.16 17.45 -9.83
CA ASP A 104 15.23 17.11 -8.90
C ASP A 104 14.79 16.68 -7.48
N TYR A 105 13.58 16.15 -7.33
CA TYR A 105 13.13 15.55 -6.07
C TYR A 105 13.20 14.01 -6.11
N PRO A 106 13.48 13.33 -4.97
CA PRO A 106 13.58 11.87 -4.92
C PRO A 106 12.22 11.22 -5.20
N LEU A 107 12.16 10.32 -6.19
CA LEU A 107 10.90 9.75 -6.67
C LEU A 107 10.31 8.70 -5.73
N PHE A 108 11.15 7.80 -5.18
CA PHE A 108 10.66 6.72 -4.31
C PHE A 108 9.91 7.24 -3.08
N PRO A 109 10.53 8.02 -2.16
CA PRO A 109 9.84 8.42 -0.93
C PRO A 109 8.58 9.23 -1.24
N PHE A 110 8.59 10.05 -2.29
CA PHE A 110 7.42 10.80 -2.75
C PHE A 110 6.24 9.90 -3.17
N ILE A 111 6.50 8.92 -4.03
CA ILE A 111 5.45 8.02 -4.53
C ILE A 111 5.03 7.03 -3.44
N TRP A 112 5.98 6.59 -2.61
CA TRP A 112 5.76 5.66 -1.51
C TRP A 112 4.84 6.24 -0.45
N PHE A 113 5.10 7.46 0.07
CA PHE A 113 4.20 8.05 1.07
C PHE A 113 2.80 8.28 0.51
N LEU A 114 2.68 8.73 -0.75
CA LEU A 114 1.39 8.93 -1.39
C LEU A 114 0.60 7.62 -1.48
N SER A 115 1.28 6.52 -1.84
CA SER A 115 0.65 5.21 -1.98
C SER A 115 0.25 4.65 -0.61
N ILE A 116 1.20 4.56 0.30
CA ILE A 116 1.01 3.81 1.54
C ILE A 116 0.22 4.60 2.56
N LEU A 117 0.47 5.89 2.76
CA LEU A 117 -0.24 6.62 3.81
C LEU A 117 -1.72 6.88 3.47
N PHE A 118 -2.17 6.49 2.27
CA PHE A 118 -3.55 6.62 1.83
C PHE A 118 -4.27 5.30 1.49
N HIS A 119 -3.56 4.18 1.26
CA HIS A 119 -4.20 3.00 0.63
C HIS A 119 -5.48 2.49 1.32
N ASP A 120 -5.50 2.49 2.64
CA ASP A 120 -6.62 2.03 3.44
C ASP A 120 -7.70 3.10 3.70
N HIS A 121 -7.59 4.29 3.11
CA HIS A 121 -8.48 5.41 3.44
C HIS A 121 -9.96 5.17 3.10
N ALA A 122 -10.26 4.24 2.20
CA ALA A 122 -11.62 3.89 1.83
C ALA A 122 -12.15 2.64 2.55
N MET A 123 -11.41 2.06 3.51
CA MET A 123 -11.80 0.83 4.21
C MET A 123 -13.17 0.92 4.88
N GLY A 124 -13.51 2.07 5.46
CA GLY A 124 -14.82 2.28 6.07
C GLY A 124 -15.99 2.12 5.08
N ILE A 125 -15.78 2.38 3.79
CA ILE A 125 -16.78 2.14 2.74
C ILE A 125 -16.92 0.65 2.46
N GLU A 126 -15.81 -0.10 2.42
CA GLU A 126 -15.85 -1.55 2.25
C GLU A 126 -16.56 -2.22 3.44
N ASP A 127 -16.25 -1.82 4.67
CA ASP A 127 -16.87 -2.34 5.89
C ASP A 127 -18.38 -2.09 5.89
N ASN A 128 -18.81 -0.91 5.41
CA ASN A 128 -20.22 -0.51 5.33
C ASN A 128 -20.81 -0.60 3.91
N SER A 129 -20.32 -1.54 3.09
CA SER A 129 -20.67 -1.63 1.67
C SER A 129 -22.17 -1.62 1.39
N LYS A 130 -22.98 -2.21 2.29
CA LYS A 130 -24.45 -2.30 2.15
C LYS A 130 -25.12 -0.94 1.89
N ASP A 131 -24.59 0.14 2.46
CA ASP A 131 -25.12 1.50 2.32
C ASP A 131 -24.89 2.08 0.91
N TYR A 132 -23.89 1.54 0.21
CA TYR A 132 -23.45 1.99 -1.11
C TYR A 132 -23.88 1.05 -2.23
N LEU A 133 -24.18 -0.22 -1.93
CA LEU A 133 -24.44 -1.21 -2.96
C LEU A 133 -25.60 -0.81 -3.89
N ASN A 134 -26.61 -0.07 -3.42
CA ASN A 134 -27.71 0.37 -4.29
C ASN A 134 -27.32 1.50 -5.25
N GLN A 135 -26.37 2.35 -4.84
CA GLN A 135 -25.94 3.55 -5.55
C GLN A 135 -24.77 3.28 -6.49
N ILE A 136 -23.86 2.38 -6.09
CA ILE A 136 -22.62 2.08 -6.81
C ILE A 136 -22.73 0.70 -7.47
N LYS A 137 -23.16 0.65 -8.74
CA LYS A 137 -23.28 -0.62 -9.48
C LYS A 137 -22.06 -0.90 -10.36
N SER A 138 -21.34 0.15 -10.77
CA SER A 138 -20.11 0.08 -11.55
C SER A 138 -19.12 1.17 -11.14
N ILE A 139 -17.92 1.14 -11.73
CA ILE A 139 -16.91 2.21 -11.61
C ILE A 139 -17.49 3.57 -12.07
N GLN A 140 -18.36 3.61 -13.08
CA GLN A 140 -18.99 4.86 -13.53
C GLN A 140 -19.89 5.47 -12.44
N ASP A 141 -20.51 4.65 -11.59
CA ASP A 141 -21.30 5.16 -10.48
C ASP A 141 -20.40 5.66 -9.34
N VAL A 142 -19.23 5.04 -9.12
CA VAL A 142 -18.19 5.61 -8.23
C VAL A 142 -17.88 7.04 -8.68
N TYR A 143 -17.73 7.27 -9.99
CA TYR A 143 -17.43 8.59 -10.49
C TYR A 143 -18.51 9.62 -10.18
N LYS A 144 -19.78 9.22 -10.25
CA LYS A 144 -20.91 10.10 -9.94
C LYS A 144 -21.02 10.37 -8.44
N VAL A 145 -20.99 9.32 -7.62
CA VAL A 145 -21.21 9.39 -6.16
C VAL A 145 -20.13 10.24 -5.49
N PHE A 146 -18.88 10.16 -5.94
CA PHE A 146 -17.75 10.88 -5.33
C PHE A 146 -17.29 12.14 -6.10
N ASP A 147 -18.08 12.62 -7.06
CA ASP A 147 -17.75 13.75 -7.95
C ASP A 147 -16.36 13.60 -8.60
N ILE A 148 -16.06 12.45 -9.17
CA ILE A 148 -14.77 12.19 -9.83
C ILE A 148 -14.78 12.83 -11.22
N LYS A 149 -13.81 13.74 -11.45
CA LYS A 149 -13.63 14.45 -12.71
C LYS A 149 -12.41 13.94 -13.47
N TYR A 150 -11.34 13.62 -12.74
CA TYR A 150 -10.10 13.08 -13.31
C TYR A 150 -10.04 11.58 -13.07
N LYS A 151 -10.27 10.81 -14.13
CA LYS A 151 -10.43 9.37 -14.03
C LYS A 151 -9.09 8.68 -14.20
N LEU A 152 -8.72 7.87 -13.20
CA LEU A 152 -7.43 7.17 -13.14
C LEU A 152 -7.19 6.31 -14.39
N PHE A 153 -8.20 5.59 -14.85
CA PHE A 153 -8.08 4.59 -15.92
C PHE A 153 -8.33 5.12 -17.34
N GLU A 154 -8.48 6.44 -17.51
CA GLU A 154 -8.56 7.05 -18.86
C GLU A 154 -7.21 7.59 -19.34
N LEU A 155 -6.16 7.50 -18.51
CA LEU A 155 -4.81 7.89 -18.88
C LEU A 155 -4.14 6.85 -19.78
N LYS A 156 -4.16 7.09 -21.09
CA LYS A 156 -3.55 6.27 -22.14
C LYS A 156 -2.07 5.93 -21.93
N ASN A 157 -1.36 6.66 -21.06
CA ASN A 157 0.09 6.53 -20.88
C ASN A 157 0.49 5.47 -19.84
N ILE A 158 -0.45 4.91 -19.07
CA ILE A 158 -0.14 3.98 -17.96
C ILE A 158 -1.01 2.72 -17.99
N ALA A 159 -2.29 2.82 -18.36
CA ALA A 159 -3.19 1.68 -18.45
C ALA A 159 -3.50 1.35 -19.93
N SER A 160 -3.21 0.13 -20.36
CA SER A 160 -3.82 -0.41 -21.57
C SER A 160 -5.34 -0.57 -21.36
N ASN A 161 -6.12 -0.59 -22.44
CA ASN A 161 -7.57 -0.84 -22.33
C ASN A 161 -7.87 -2.17 -21.61
N GLN A 162 -7.02 -3.18 -21.78
CA GLN A 162 -7.14 -4.47 -21.09
C GLN A 162 -6.99 -4.34 -19.56
N PHE A 163 -6.12 -3.44 -19.10
CA PHE A 163 -5.89 -3.23 -17.67
C PHE A 163 -7.08 -2.56 -16.98
N SER A 164 -7.70 -1.57 -17.63
CA SER A 164 -8.88 -0.90 -17.09
C SER A 164 -10.11 -1.81 -17.07
N GLU A 165 -10.24 -2.69 -18.07
CA GLU A 165 -11.27 -3.73 -18.12
C GLU A 165 -11.11 -4.74 -16.97
N LEU A 166 -9.89 -5.25 -16.74
CA LEU A 166 -9.60 -6.16 -15.64
C LEU A 166 -10.00 -5.57 -14.27
N ILE A 167 -9.67 -4.31 -14.01
CA ILE A 167 -10.05 -3.64 -12.75
C ILE A 167 -11.57 -3.50 -12.63
N SER A 168 -12.26 -3.16 -13.73
CA SER A 168 -13.72 -3.08 -13.76
C SER A 168 -14.37 -4.43 -13.48
N ASN A 169 -13.84 -5.48 -14.09
CA ASN A 169 -14.31 -6.85 -13.89
C ASN A 169 -14.07 -7.32 -12.46
N TYR A 170 -12.91 -6.98 -11.87
CA TYR A 170 -12.60 -7.31 -10.49
C TYR A 170 -13.53 -6.57 -9.51
N PHE A 171 -13.81 -5.28 -9.78
CA PHE A 171 -14.78 -4.50 -9.03
C PHE A 171 -16.17 -5.14 -9.06
N HIS A 172 -16.62 -5.59 -10.23
CA HIS A 172 -17.89 -6.30 -10.36
C HIS A 172 -17.90 -7.62 -9.60
N HIS A 173 -16.84 -8.42 -9.71
CA HIS A 173 -16.68 -9.66 -8.95
C HIS A 173 -16.81 -9.40 -7.43
N ARG A 174 -16.03 -8.46 -6.87
CA ARG A 174 -16.07 -8.09 -5.43
C ARG A 174 -17.48 -7.66 -5.00
N ARG A 175 -18.14 -6.89 -5.84
CA ARG A 175 -19.51 -6.43 -5.59
C ARG A 175 -20.52 -7.59 -5.57
N TYR A 176 -20.45 -8.51 -6.52
CA TYR A 176 -21.46 -9.56 -6.66
C TYR A 176 -21.20 -10.77 -5.78
N SER A 177 -19.96 -11.27 -5.74
CA SER A 177 -19.57 -12.45 -4.97
C SER A 177 -19.37 -12.11 -3.48
N SER A 178 -18.68 -11.01 -3.16
CA SER A 178 -18.37 -10.65 -1.77
C SER A 178 -19.32 -9.61 -1.16
N LYS A 179 -20.22 -9.01 -1.96
CA LYS A 179 -21.09 -7.89 -1.52
C LYS A 179 -20.30 -6.69 -0.98
N LYS A 180 -19.12 -6.46 -1.56
CA LYS A 180 -18.19 -5.40 -1.15
C LYS A 180 -17.96 -4.37 -2.25
N ILE A 181 -17.88 -3.10 -1.86
CA ILE A 181 -17.24 -2.06 -2.67
C ILE A 181 -15.76 -2.12 -2.30
N ASP A 182 -14.92 -2.54 -3.25
CA ASP A 182 -13.50 -2.72 -3.01
C ASP A 182 -12.82 -1.40 -2.61
N HIS A 183 -12.27 -1.35 -1.40
CA HIS A 183 -11.65 -0.14 -0.86
C HIS A 183 -10.41 0.28 -1.66
N GLY A 184 -9.61 -0.65 -2.17
CA GLY A 184 -8.39 -0.34 -2.90
C GLY A 184 -8.71 0.36 -4.22
N ILE A 185 -9.61 -0.24 -5.01
CA ILE A 185 -10.08 0.35 -6.27
C ILE A 185 -10.72 1.72 -6.02
N LEU A 186 -11.59 1.84 -5.01
CA LEU A 186 -12.22 3.11 -4.66
C LEU A 186 -11.20 4.16 -4.23
N ALA A 187 -10.29 3.81 -3.31
CA ALA A 187 -9.26 4.70 -2.80
C ALA A 187 -8.34 5.18 -3.93
N GLY A 188 -7.89 4.31 -4.83
CA GLY A 188 -7.05 4.69 -5.97
C GLY A 188 -7.75 5.69 -6.91
N ILE A 189 -8.98 5.39 -7.33
CA ILE A 189 -9.79 6.30 -8.16
C ILE A 189 -9.95 7.66 -7.49
N TYR A 190 -10.35 7.64 -6.23
CA TYR A 190 -10.61 8.83 -5.43
C TYR A 190 -9.37 9.69 -5.27
N PHE A 191 -8.26 9.05 -4.89
CA PHE A 191 -7.01 9.68 -4.58
C PHE A 191 -6.43 10.42 -5.78
N TYR A 192 -6.42 9.77 -6.94
CA TYR A 192 -5.95 10.40 -8.18
C TYR A 192 -6.73 11.68 -8.50
N ASP A 193 -8.06 11.63 -8.43
CA ASP A 193 -8.90 12.79 -8.70
C ASP A 193 -8.63 13.95 -7.75
N ARG A 194 -8.56 13.66 -6.44
CA ARG A 194 -8.31 14.70 -5.44
C ARG A 194 -6.91 15.30 -5.59
N LEU A 195 -5.89 14.50 -5.86
CA LEU A 195 -4.54 14.99 -6.13
C LEU A 195 -4.49 15.93 -7.33
N VAL A 196 -5.16 15.58 -8.44
CA VAL A 196 -5.22 16.43 -9.64
C VAL A 196 -6.00 17.72 -9.36
N LYS A 197 -7.13 17.65 -8.65
CA LYS A 197 -7.91 18.83 -8.24
C LYS A 197 -7.08 19.78 -7.37
N ILE A 198 -6.40 19.27 -6.35
CA ILE A 198 -5.52 20.05 -5.47
C ILE A 198 -4.42 20.70 -6.29
N ARG A 199 -3.71 19.92 -7.11
CA ARG A 199 -2.62 20.43 -7.95
C ARG A 199 -3.09 21.56 -8.84
N LYS A 200 -4.24 21.42 -9.52
CA LYS A 200 -4.80 22.47 -10.39
C LYS A 200 -5.25 23.70 -9.62
N LYS A 201 -5.80 23.54 -8.42
CA LYS A 201 -6.17 24.65 -7.53
C LYS A 201 -4.93 25.41 -7.08
N LYS A 202 -3.90 24.69 -6.63
CA LYS A 202 -2.66 25.25 -6.09
C LYS A 202 -1.74 25.84 -7.16
N ALA A 203 -1.71 25.28 -8.37
CA ALA A 203 -0.96 25.82 -9.50
C ALA A 203 -1.44 27.20 -9.99
N LYS A 204 -2.63 27.65 -9.56
CA LYS A 204 -3.16 29.00 -9.85
C LYS A 204 -2.72 30.04 -8.82
N VAL A 205 -2.17 29.62 -7.69
CA VAL A 205 -1.72 30.51 -6.62
C VAL A 205 -0.29 30.91 -6.95
N ALA A 206 -0.04 32.21 -7.14
CA ALA A 206 1.32 32.75 -7.26
C ALA A 206 2.10 32.48 -5.97
N ASP A 207 3.40 32.24 -6.08
CA ASP A 207 4.34 32.09 -4.95
C ASP A 207 4.04 30.94 -3.96
N SER A 208 3.59 29.78 -4.47
CA SER A 208 3.54 28.56 -3.65
C SER A 208 4.95 28.04 -3.36
N GLU A 209 5.27 27.82 -2.08
CA GLU A 209 6.51 27.17 -1.61
C GLU A 209 6.67 25.74 -2.17
N LEU A 210 5.55 25.06 -2.43
CA LEU A 210 5.53 23.74 -3.04
C LEU A 210 5.39 23.81 -4.57
N ASN A 211 6.01 22.87 -5.26
CA ASN A 211 5.88 22.71 -6.70
C ASN A 211 4.56 21.99 -7.07
N TRP A 212 3.76 22.59 -7.95
CA TRP A 212 2.47 22.05 -8.43
C TRP A 212 2.42 21.79 -9.95
N ASN A 213 3.59 21.51 -10.54
CA ASN A 213 3.72 21.27 -11.97
C ASN A 213 2.87 20.05 -12.43
N VAL A 214 2.37 20.10 -13.67
CA VAL A 214 1.58 19.03 -14.29
C VAL A 214 2.31 17.69 -14.35
N SER A 215 3.65 17.68 -14.34
CA SER A 215 4.44 16.45 -14.30
C SER A 215 4.18 15.58 -13.06
N LEU A 216 3.59 16.12 -12.01
CA LEU A 216 3.16 15.37 -10.83
C LEU A 216 2.04 14.37 -11.15
N GLU A 217 1.20 14.65 -12.15
CA GLU A 217 0.04 13.78 -12.47
C GLU A 217 0.47 12.36 -12.87
N LYS A 218 1.62 12.20 -13.53
CA LYS A 218 2.20 10.87 -13.81
C LYS A 218 2.51 10.10 -12.54
N HIS A 219 3.09 10.77 -11.54
CA HIS A 219 3.47 10.16 -10.27
C HIS A 219 2.23 9.89 -9.40
N TYR A 220 1.24 10.78 -9.45
CA TYR A 220 -0.06 10.56 -8.82
C TYR A 220 -0.79 9.35 -9.40
N CYS A 221 -0.77 9.21 -10.73
CA CYS A 221 -1.35 8.05 -11.39
C CYS A 221 -0.62 6.76 -10.98
N LEU A 222 0.71 6.77 -10.89
CA LEU A 222 1.47 5.59 -10.45
C LEU A 222 1.11 5.19 -9.01
N ALA A 223 1.08 6.14 -8.08
CA ALA A 223 0.70 5.89 -6.69
C ALA A 223 -0.75 5.36 -6.59
N ALA A 224 -1.69 6.04 -7.25
CA ALA A 224 -3.10 5.68 -7.24
C ALA A 224 -3.37 4.33 -7.93
N THR A 225 -2.61 3.97 -8.96
CA THR A 225 -2.72 2.65 -9.60
C THR A 225 -2.24 1.55 -8.66
N ALA A 226 -1.13 1.77 -7.95
CA ALA A 226 -0.68 0.81 -6.93
C ALA A 226 -1.73 0.62 -5.83
N ILE A 227 -2.35 1.70 -5.35
CA ILE A 227 -3.50 1.64 -4.43
C ILE A 227 -4.68 0.88 -5.05
N ALA A 228 -5.03 1.12 -6.32
CA ALA A 228 -6.15 0.43 -6.93
C ALA A 228 -5.93 -1.09 -7.06
N CYS A 229 -4.67 -1.53 -7.17
CA CYS A 229 -4.33 -2.91 -7.51
C CYS A 229 -3.83 -3.76 -6.33
N HIS A 230 -3.49 -3.15 -5.19
CA HIS A 230 -2.87 -3.88 -4.07
C HIS A 230 -3.73 -5.00 -3.48
N ASN A 231 -5.04 -4.99 -3.75
CA ASN A 231 -5.98 -6.03 -3.32
C ASN A 231 -6.68 -6.75 -4.49
N ILE A 232 -6.06 -6.75 -5.68
CA ILE A 232 -6.48 -7.57 -6.82
C ILE A 232 -5.75 -8.91 -6.76
N TRP A 233 -6.44 -9.90 -6.19
CA TRP A 233 -5.89 -11.23 -5.89
C TRP A 233 -6.10 -12.23 -7.01
N THR A 234 -5.14 -13.15 -7.14
CA THR A 234 -5.24 -14.31 -8.04
C THR A 234 -5.94 -15.49 -7.40
N VAL A 235 -6.35 -16.46 -8.20
CA VAL A 235 -6.89 -17.76 -7.73
C VAL A 235 -6.19 -18.90 -8.43
N ALA A 236 -6.05 -20.03 -7.72
CA ALA A 236 -5.51 -21.24 -8.33
C ALA A 236 -6.54 -21.91 -9.26
N LYS A 237 -6.06 -22.45 -10.38
CA LYS A 237 -6.83 -23.38 -11.21
C LYS A 237 -7.33 -24.56 -10.37
N MET A 238 -8.55 -25.02 -10.64
CA MET A 238 -9.30 -26.03 -9.89
C MET A 238 -9.65 -25.66 -8.45
N SER A 239 -9.44 -24.40 -8.03
CA SER A 239 -9.95 -23.92 -6.74
C SER A 239 -11.46 -23.71 -6.78
N SER A 240 -12.09 -23.65 -5.61
CA SER A 240 -13.52 -23.33 -5.48
C SER A 240 -13.91 -21.95 -6.02
N TYR A 241 -12.94 -21.08 -6.31
CA TYR A 241 -13.15 -19.71 -6.78
C TYR A 241 -12.96 -19.55 -8.29
N GLU A 242 -12.42 -20.56 -8.98
CA GLU A 242 -12.12 -20.48 -10.42
C GLU A 242 -13.36 -20.16 -11.26
N ALA A 243 -14.47 -20.86 -11.02
CA ALA A 243 -15.71 -20.66 -11.75
C ALA A 243 -16.26 -19.22 -11.60
N ASP A 244 -16.11 -18.63 -10.41
CA ASP A 244 -16.49 -17.24 -10.14
C ASP A 244 -15.59 -16.27 -10.93
N TYR A 245 -14.27 -16.49 -10.95
CA TYR A 245 -13.35 -15.67 -11.73
C TYR A 245 -13.64 -15.74 -13.24
N ILE A 246 -13.89 -16.93 -13.78
CA ILE A 246 -14.27 -17.12 -15.19
C ILE A 246 -15.56 -16.37 -15.50
N LYS A 247 -16.58 -16.48 -14.64
CA LYS A 247 -17.88 -15.81 -14.80
C LYS A 247 -17.75 -14.28 -14.90
N PHE A 248 -16.79 -13.69 -14.21
CA PHE A 248 -16.50 -12.25 -14.26
C PHE A 248 -15.36 -11.91 -15.23
N GLU A 249 -14.99 -12.81 -16.15
CA GLU A 249 -13.97 -12.58 -17.18
C GLU A 249 -12.56 -12.31 -16.61
N LEU A 250 -12.27 -12.77 -15.38
CA LEU A 250 -11.00 -12.63 -14.68
C LEU A 250 -10.01 -13.76 -14.97
N HIS A 251 -10.08 -14.34 -16.17
CA HIS A 251 -9.23 -15.46 -16.59
C HIS A 251 -7.73 -15.14 -16.49
N ASP A 252 -7.35 -13.89 -16.75
CA ASP A 252 -5.97 -13.42 -16.61
C ASP A 252 -5.44 -13.53 -15.17
N LEU A 253 -6.30 -13.60 -14.14
CA LEU A 253 -5.91 -13.71 -12.73
C LEU A 253 -5.86 -15.16 -12.21
N ILE A 254 -5.94 -16.16 -13.09
CA ILE A 254 -5.91 -17.58 -12.72
C ILE A 254 -4.49 -18.13 -12.84
N VAL A 255 -3.98 -18.70 -11.75
CA VAL A 255 -2.65 -19.34 -11.68
C VAL A 255 -2.74 -20.76 -12.26
N PRO A 256 -1.81 -21.22 -13.12
CA PRO A 256 -0.47 -20.66 -13.38
C PRO A 256 -0.36 -19.72 -14.60
N ASP A 257 -1.47 -19.39 -15.25
CA ASP A 257 -1.45 -18.58 -16.48
C ASP A 257 -1.19 -17.08 -16.18
N PHE A 258 -1.51 -16.63 -14.96
CA PHE A 258 -1.17 -15.29 -14.49
C PHE A 258 0.34 -15.05 -14.45
N LYS A 259 0.77 -13.94 -15.06
CA LYS A 259 2.13 -13.43 -14.91
C LYS A 259 2.28 -12.74 -13.55
N GLU A 260 2.99 -13.40 -12.63
CA GLU A 260 3.26 -12.87 -11.29
C GLU A 260 3.76 -11.41 -11.30
N ILE A 261 3.30 -10.65 -10.32
CA ILE A 261 3.79 -9.29 -10.04
C ILE A 261 5.21 -9.43 -9.51
N SER A 262 6.16 -8.73 -10.13
CA SER A 262 7.59 -8.85 -9.86
C SER A 262 8.27 -7.49 -9.81
N ILE A 263 9.51 -7.49 -9.36
CA ILE A 263 10.40 -6.33 -9.36
C ILE A 263 10.63 -5.80 -10.79
N ASN A 264 10.51 -6.65 -11.81
CA ASN A 264 10.80 -6.28 -13.20
C ASN A 264 9.58 -5.72 -13.97
N ASN A 265 8.33 -6.06 -13.57
CA ASN A 265 7.12 -5.56 -14.26
C ASN A 265 6.40 -4.45 -13.49
N PHE A 266 6.17 -4.61 -12.19
CA PHE A 266 5.37 -3.71 -11.36
C PHE A 266 6.05 -3.53 -9.99
N PRO A 267 7.27 -2.96 -9.93
CA PRO A 267 8.09 -2.95 -8.71
C PRO A 267 7.43 -2.25 -7.52
N LEU A 268 6.66 -1.18 -7.75
CA LEU A 268 5.94 -0.50 -6.67
C LEU A 268 4.83 -1.38 -6.08
N LEU A 269 4.05 -2.04 -6.93
CA LEU A 269 2.98 -2.95 -6.51
C LEU A 269 3.56 -4.22 -5.88
N PHE A 270 4.69 -4.71 -6.38
CA PHE A 270 5.42 -5.84 -5.78
C PHE A 270 5.80 -5.54 -4.33
N LEU A 271 6.49 -4.43 -4.09
CA LEU A 271 6.89 -4.04 -2.74
C LEU A 271 5.65 -3.81 -1.86
N PHE A 272 4.67 -3.06 -2.37
CA PHE A 272 3.47 -2.74 -1.61
C PHE A 272 2.66 -3.99 -1.24
N GLY A 273 2.33 -4.82 -2.22
CA GLY A 273 1.61 -6.08 -1.99
C GLY A 273 2.35 -7.00 -1.03
N LEU A 274 3.69 -7.05 -1.11
CA LEU A 274 4.51 -7.80 -0.16
C LEU A 274 4.30 -7.27 1.26
N VAL A 275 4.63 -6.00 1.53
CA VAL A 275 4.61 -5.49 2.92
C VAL A 275 3.22 -5.39 3.53
N ASP A 276 2.19 -5.06 2.75
CA ASP A 276 0.81 -5.00 3.26
C ASP A 276 0.28 -6.39 3.64
N SER A 277 0.67 -7.43 2.90
CA SER A 277 0.14 -8.78 3.13
C SER A 277 0.75 -9.47 4.33
N ILE A 278 2.04 -9.24 4.59
CA ILE A 278 2.78 -9.88 5.67
C ILE A 278 3.09 -8.93 6.84
N ASP A 279 2.49 -7.74 6.86
CA ASP A 279 2.67 -6.80 7.95
C ASP A 279 2.27 -7.45 9.29
N PRO A 280 3.19 -7.55 10.26
CA PRO A 280 2.89 -8.23 11.51
C PRO A 280 1.79 -7.55 12.33
N ILE A 281 1.67 -6.23 12.29
CA ILE A 281 0.60 -5.51 13.00
C ILE A 281 -0.76 -5.97 12.47
N LYS A 282 -0.96 -5.99 11.16
CA LYS A 282 -2.20 -6.48 10.52
C LYS A 282 -2.54 -7.92 10.93
N ILE A 283 -1.53 -8.77 11.04
CA ILE A 283 -1.69 -10.20 11.29
C ILE A 283 -2.04 -10.47 12.75
N TYR A 284 -1.19 -10.02 13.68
CA TYR A 284 -1.25 -10.45 15.08
C TYR A 284 -2.17 -9.59 15.94
N THR A 285 -2.50 -8.37 15.52
CA THR A 285 -3.46 -7.55 16.27
C THR A 285 -4.86 -8.18 16.22
N ARG A 286 -5.21 -8.85 15.11
CA ARG A 286 -6.43 -9.66 14.99
C ARG A 286 -6.47 -10.87 15.94
N GLU A 287 -5.30 -11.32 16.40
CA GLU A 287 -5.15 -12.38 17.40
C GLU A 287 -5.12 -11.81 18.85
N GLY A 288 -5.24 -10.49 19.01
CA GLY A 288 -5.31 -9.81 20.31
C GLY A 288 -3.97 -9.31 20.87
N HIS A 289 -2.89 -9.36 20.09
CA HIS A 289 -1.59 -8.85 20.51
C HIS A 289 -1.48 -7.34 20.31
N LYS A 290 -0.70 -6.66 21.16
CA LYS A 290 -0.47 -5.21 21.03
C LYS A 290 0.63 -4.90 20.02
N PRO A 291 0.57 -3.76 19.31
CA PRO A 291 1.60 -3.38 18.33
C PRO A 291 3.05 -3.43 18.82
N ASP A 292 3.34 -2.89 20.01
CA ASP A 292 4.68 -2.94 20.61
C ASP A 292 5.17 -4.36 20.87
N GLU A 293 4.28 -5.22 21.38
CA GLU A 293 4.56 -6.62 21.62
C GLU A 293 4.91 -7.31 20.30
N ILE A 294 4.09 -7.08 19.27
CA ILE A 294 4.28 -7.70 17.95
C ILE A 294 5.65 -7.32 17.36
N LEU A 295 5.94 -6.01 17.25
CA LEU A 295 7.15 -5.52 16.58
C LEU A 295 8.43 -5.83 17.36
N ASN A 296 8.37 -5.91 18.68
CA ASN A 296 9.51 -6.27 19.53
C ASN A 296 9.78 -7.79 19.58
N LYS A 297 8.83 -8.62 19.14
CA LYS A 297 8.97 -10.09 19.14
C LYS A 297 9.38 -10.67 17.79
N ILE A 298 9.32 -9.88 16.72
CA ILE A 298 9.71 -10.31 15.38
C ILE A 298 11.05 -9.68 15.01
N GLN A 299 12.00 -10.53 14.68
CA GLN A 299 13.32 -10.18 14.17
C GLN A 299 13.35 -10.33 12.65
N ILE A 300 14.17 -9.50 12.01
CA ILE A 300 14.38 -9.54 10.57
C ILE A 300 15.87 -9.49 10.23
N GLU A 301 16.24 -10.20 9.18
CA GLU A 301 17.55 -10.14 8.54
C GLU A 301 17.36 -10.02 7.02
N PHE A 302 18.22 -9.23 6.38
CA PHE A 302 18.13 -8.95 4.95
C PHE A 302 19.30 -9.60 4.22
N SER A 303 19.04 -9.96 2.97
CA SER A 303 20.04 -10.36 1.98
C SER A 303 19.71 -9.67 0.66
N GLU A 304 20.59 -9.73 -0.34
CA GLU A 304 20.39 -8.96 -1.58
C GLU A 304 19.03 -9.27 -2.23
N ASN A 305 18.63 -10.54 -2.30
CA ASN A 305 17.40 -10.94 -3.00
C ASN A 305 16.35 -11.57 -2.07
N SER A 306 16.47 -11.37 -0.76
CA SER A 306 15.59 -12.02 0.21
C SER A 306 15.61 -11.34 1.56
N PHE A 307 14.72 -11.76 2.44
CA PHE A 307 14.76 -11.45 3.86
C PHE A 307 14.18 -12.59 4.67
N THR A 308 14.61 -12.69 5.91
CA THR A 308 14.19 -13.72 6.86
C THR A 308 13.51 -13.06 8.04
N LEU A 309 12.27 -13.46 8.32
CA LEU A 309 11.55 -13.14 9.54
C LEU A 309 11.70 -14.27 10.55
N LYS A 310 11.83 -13.93 11.83
CA LYS A 310 11.98 -14.90 12.91
C LYS A 310 11.33 -14.41 14.19
N ASN A 311 10.69 -15.32 14.93
CA ASN A 311 10.27 -15.02 16.30
C ASN A 311 11.49 -15.02 17.24
N LYS A 312 11.51 -14.09 18.20
CA LYS A 312 12.39 -14.23 19.37
C LYS A 312 12.06 -15.53 20.12
N ILE A 313 13.07 -16.07 20.81
CA ILE A 313 12.94 -17.33 21.56
C ILE A 313 11.82 -17.27 22.61
N ASP A 314 11.58 -16.09 23.18
CA ASP A 314 10.55 -15.80 24.19
C ASP A 314 9.26 -15.23 23.58
N SER A 315 9.05 -15.37 22.27
CA SER A 315 7.83 -14.92 21.59
C SER A 315 6.67 -15.88 21.83
N ASN A 316 5.52 -15.31 22.19
CA ASN A 316 4.23 -15.96 22.30
C ASN A 316 3.42 -15.89 20.99
N LEU A 317 3.92 -15.19 19.96
CA LEU A 317 3.22 -15.05 18.68
C LEU A 317 3.17 -16.41 17.96
N ASN A 318 1.99 -16.80 17.47
CA ASN A 318 1.85 -18.00 16.66
C ASN A 318 2.47 -17.78 15.27
N PHE A 319 3.73 -18.18 15.10
CA PHE A 319 4.47 -17.94 13.87
C PHE A 319 3.83 -18.56 12.62
N GLN A 320 3.00 -19.60 12.78
CA GLN A 320 2.27 -20.18 11.64
C GLN A 320 1.26 -19.21 11.01
N THR A 321 0.84 -18.16 11.72
CA THR A 321 -0.06 -17.16 11.15
C THR A 321 0.64 -16.30 10.09
N ILE A 322 1.86 -15.84 10.32
CA ILE A 322 2.61 -15.11 9.29
C ILE A 322 3.07 -16.02 8.15
N VAL A 323 3.40 -17.28 8.42
CA VAL A 323 3.71 -18.27 7.37
C VAL A 323 2.52 -18.49 6.44
N ARG A 324 1.30 -18.61 6.97
CA ARG A 324 0.07 -18.70 6.17
C ARG A 324 -0.16 -17.45 5.33
N ALA A 325 0.03 -16.26 5.91
CA ALA A 325 -0.09 -15.00 5.16
C ALA A 325 0.92 -14.94 4.00
N ALA A 326 2.18 -15.28 4.26
CA ALA A 326 3.24 -15.28 3.25
C ALA A 326 3.00 -16.33 2.15
N SER A 327 2.43 -17.48 2.49
CA SER A 327 2.07 -18.52 1.51
C SER A 327 1.03 -18.04 0.49
N GLY A 328 0.15 -17.11 0.89
CA GLY A 328 -0.82 -16.47 0.00
C GLY A 328 -0.21 -15.55 -1.06
N LEU A 329 1.07 -15.21 -0.93
CA LEU A 329 1.79 -14.44 -1.94
C LEU A 329 2.19 -15.29 -3.16
N CYS A 330 2.36 -16.60 -3.00
CA CYS A 330 2.78 -17.50 -4.06
C CYS A 330 1.75 -17.52 -5.21
N GLY A 331 2.19 -17.30 -6.45
CA GLY A 331 1.30 -17.21 -7.62
C GLY A 331 0.64 -15.85 -7.79
N TRP A 332 0.81 -14.91 -6.84
CA TRP A 332 0.44 -13.51 -7.01
C TRP A 332 1.68 -12.64 -7.17
N LEU A 333 2.61 -12.72 -6.22
CA LEU A 333 3.92 -12.09 -6.29
C LEU A 333 4.99 -13.11 -6.70
N ALA A 334 6.00 -12.60 -7.40
CA ALA A 334 7.15 -13.37 -7.84
C ALA A 334 8.11 -13.59 -6.67
N VAL A 335 7.69 -14.44 -5.72
CA VAL A 335 8.45 -14.80 -4.50
C VAL A 335 8.46 -16.31 -4.28
N ASN A 336 9.53 -16.80 -3.67
CA ASN A 336 9.60 -18.13 -3.09
C ASN A 336 9.53 -18.02 -1.57
N ILE A 337 8.73 -18.90 -0.95
CA ILE A 337 8.52 -18.92 0.48
C ILE A 337 9.08 -20.23 1.04
N THR A 338 10.07 -20.12 1.92
CA THR A 338 10.64 -21.24 2.65
C THR A 338 10.48 -20.98 4.13
N HIS A 339 10.05 -21.96 4.91
CA HIS A 339 9.95 -21.83 6.36
C HIS A 339 10.50 -23.07 7.04
N SER A 340 11.12 -22.88 8.20
CA SER A 340 11.63 -23.97 9.02
C SER A 340 10.66 -24.30 10.15
N PRO A 341 10.75 -25.50 10.76
CA PRO A 341 10.02 -25.82 11.98
C PRO A 341 10.35 -24.90 13.17
N SER A 342 11.47 -24.15 13.13
CA SER A 342 11.99 -23.35 14.23
C SER A 342 11.57 -21.87 14.21
N ASN A 343 10.35 -21.58 13.75
CA ASN A 343 9.77 -20.23 13.69
C ASN A 343 10.56 -19.22 12.85
N GLU A 344 11.02 -19.66 11.67
CA GLU A 344 11.76 -18.84 10.72
C GLU A 344 11.12 -18.92 9.34
N LEU A 345 10.99 -17.76 8.68
CA LEU A 345 10.33 -17.59 7.39
C LEU A 345 11.26 -16.79 6.48
N LEU A 346 11.78 -17.46 5.45
CA LEU A 346 12.58 -16.88 4.37
C LEU A 346 11.66 -16.54 3.19
N ILE A 347 11.76 -15.31 2.70
CA ILE A 347 11.06 -14.82 1.52
C ILE A 347 12.10 -14.38 0.50
N GLU A 348 12.17 -15.09 -0.63
CA GLU A 348 13.13 -14.83 -1.71
C GLU A 348 12.42 -14.24 -2.92
N PHE A 349 13.03 -13.23 -3.55
CA PHE A 349 12.49 -12.59 -4.75
C PHE A 349 12.89 -13.39 -5.99
N LYS A 350 11.93 -13.71 -6.85
CA LYS A 350 12.21 -14.31 -8.16
C LYS A 350 12.76 -13.22 -9.09
N ILE A 351 14.03 -13.33 -9.45
CA ILE A 351 14.69 -12.43 -10.38
C ILE A 351 14.79 -13.16 -11.72
N THR A 352 13.68 -13.17 -12.43
CA THR A 352 13.58 -13.73 -13.80
C THR A 352 13.08 -12.67 -14.75
#